data_AF-X1C8P5-F1
#
_entry.id   AF-X1C8P5-F1
#
_cell.length_a   1.000
_cell.length_b   1.000
_cell.length_c   1.000
_cell.angle_alpha   90.00
_cell.angle_beta   90.00
_cell.angle_gamma   90.00
#
_symmetry.space_group_name_H-M   'P 1'
#
loop_
_entity.id
_entity.type
_entity.pdbx_description
1 polymer ?
#
loop_
_entity_poly.entity_id
_entity_poly.type
_entity_poly.pdbx_seq_one_letter_code
_entity_poly.pdbx_strand_id
1 'polypeptide(L)' 'EKQVMDLLKKINKDMETTIIVVTHRGSLASYADKIIQMDKGLITKIQ' A
#
# COMPACT_ATOMS: atom_id res chain seq x y z
N GLU A 1 2.08 -10.78 9.16
CA GLU A 1 1.95 -9.56 8.32
C GLU A 1 0.61 -9.47 7.59
N LYS A 2 0.13 -10.52 6.91
CA LYS A 2 -1.19 -10.52 6.25
C LYS A 2 -2.32 -10.02 7.15
N GLN A 3 -2.37 -10.49 8.40
CA GLN A 3 -3.34 -10.04 9.41
C GLN A 3 -3.30 -8.53 9.68
N VAL A 4 -2.12 -7.89 9.59
CA VAL A 4 -1.98 -6.43 9.77
C VAL A 4 -2.56 -5.71 8.55
N MET A 5 -2.29 -6.19 7.34
CA MET A 5 -2.87 -5.60 6.12
C MET A 5 -4.39 -5.76 6.07
N ASP A 6 -4.91 -6.91 6.52
CA ASP A 6 -6.35 -7.16 6.61
C ASP A 6 -7.01 -6.21 7.63
N LEU A 7 -6.36 -5.95 8.76
CA LEU A 7 -6.82 -4.96 9.74
C LEU A 7 -6.79 -3.53 9.17
N LEU A 8 -5.70 -3.15 8.49
CA LEU A 8 -5.58 -1.83 7.86
C LEU A 8 -6.67 -1.62 6.79
N LYS A 9 -6.96 -2.64 5.97
CA LYS A 9 -8.08 -2.58 5.02
C LYS A 9 -9.43 -2.39 5.71
N LYS A 10 -9.64 -3.06 6.84
CA LYS A 10 -10.87 -2.89 7.62
C LYS A 10 -11.00 -1.45 8.16
N ILE A 11 -9.92 -0.88 8.70
CA ILE A 11 -9.90 0.51 9.20
C ILE A 11 -10.14 1.51 8.06
N ASN A 12 -9.47 1.33 6.91
CA ASN A 12 -9.69 2.16 5.72
C ASN A 12 -11.17 2.19 5.31
N LYS A 13 -11.82 1.03 5.30
CA LYS A 13 -13.24 0.89 4.93
C LYS A 13 -14.19 1.43 5.99
N ASP A 14 -13.97 1.10 7.26
CA ASP A 14 -14.88 1.43 8.36
C ASP A 14 -14.79 2.91 8.76
N MET A 15 -13.61 3.53 8.60
CA MET A 15 -13.36 4.92 8.99
C MET A 15 -13.21 5.88 7.80
N GLU A 16 -13.36 5.40 6.56
CA GLU A 16 -13.18 6.18 5.32
C GLU A 16 -11.84 6.93 5.25
N THR A 17 -10.78 6.30 5.77
CA THR A 17 -9.44 6.92 5.85
C THR A 17 -8.56 6.50 4.68
N THR A 18 -7.66 7.38 4.20
CA THR A 18 -6.66 6.99 3.20
C THR A 18 -5.40 6.44 3.88
N ILE A 19 -4.90 5.29 3.40
CA ILE A 19 -3.71 4.63 3.96
C ILE A 19 -2.61 4.60 2.90
N ILE A 20 -1.40 5.05 3.28
CA ILE A 20 -0.19 4.96 2.46
C ILE A 20 0.78 3.99 3.14
N VAL A 21 1.22 2.97 2.41
CA VAL A 21 2.16 1.96 2.91
C VAL A 21 3.45 2.01 2.11
N VAL A 22 4.58 2.18 2.79
CA VAL A 22 5.91 2.14 2.17
C VAL A 22 6.56 0.79 2.47
N THR A 23 6.93 0.06 1.43
CA THR A 23 7.57 -1.26 1.58
C THR A 23 8.51 -1.55 0.42
N HIS A 24 9.58 -2.29 0.70
CA HIS A 24 10.47 -2.85 -0.32
C HIS A 24 9.99 -4.22 -0.83
N ARG A 25 8.93 -4.79 -0.24
CA ARG A 25 8.42 -6.13 -0.54
C ARG A 25 7.21 -6.06 -1.46
N GLY A 26 7.39 -6.48 -2.71
CA GLY A 26 6.31 -6.46 -3.72
C GLY A 26 5.06 -7.26 -3.33
N SER A 27 5.22 -8.33 -2.55
CA SER A 27 4.10 -9.14 -2.05
C SER A 27 3.17 -8.41 -1.07
N LEU A 28 3.64 -7.35 -0.40
CA LEU A 28 2.80 -6.49 0.43
C LEU A 28 2.17 -5.38 -0.41
N ALA A 29 2.91 -4.84 -1.38
CA ALA A 29 2.40 -3.83 -2.28
C ALA A 29 1.18 -4.33 -3.08
N SER A 30 1.14 -5.63 -3.43
CA SER A 30 -0.01 -6.22 -4.12
C SER A 30 -1.33 -6.21 -3.35
N TYR A 31 -1.32 -5.86 -2.05
CA TYR A 31 -2.55 -5.68 -1.28
C TYR A 31 -3.18 -4.29 -1.47
N ALA A 32 -2.41 -3.31 -1.96
CA ALA A 32 -2.86 -1.94 -2.16
C ALA A 32 -3.67 -1.80 -3.46
N ASP A 33 -4.56 -0.81 -3.50
CA ASP A 33 -5.36 -0.50 -4.69
C ASP A 33 -4.53 0.17 -5.79
N LYS A 34 -3.45 0.85 -5.40
CA LYS A 34 -2.46 1.43 -6.30
C LYS A 34 -1.06 1.20 -5.76
N ILE A 35 -0.12 0.94 -6.65
CA ILE A 35 1.30 0.74 -6.34
C ILE A 35 2.11 1.80 -7.10
N ILE A 36 2.78 2.66 -6.34
CA ILE A 36 3.71 3.67 -6.88
C ILE A 36 5.13 3.19 -6.62
N GLN A 37 5.92 3.06 -7.68
CA GLN A 37 7.33 2.69 -7.59
C GLN A 37 8.17 3.96 -7.72
N MET A 38 9.07 4.16 -6.76
CA MET A 38 9.98 5.31 -6.72
C MET A 38 11.42 4.84 -6.87
N ASP A 39 12.20 5.56 -7.66
CA ASP A 39 13.66 5.38 -7.78
C ASP A 39 14.34 6.74 -7.86
N LYS A 40 15.40 6.94 -7.06
CA LYS A 40 16.19 8.19 -6.99
C LYS A 40 15.35 9.48 -6.91
N GLY A 41 14.26 9.45 -6.14
CA GLY A 41 13.37 10.60 -5.94
C GLY A 41 12.36 10.84 -7.06
N LEU A 42 12.31 9.97 -8.07
CA LEU A 42 11.37 10.04 -9.19
C LEU A 42 10.36 8.88 -9.11
N ILE A 43 9.12 9.13 -9.54
CA ILE A 43 8.13 8.07 -9.75
C ILE A 43 8.44 7.41 -11.09
N THR A 44 8.81 6.14 -11.05
CA THR A 44 9.18 5.38 -12.26
C THR A 44 8.03 4.55 -12.80
N LYS A 45 7.07 4.17 -11.95
CA LYS A 45 5.93 3.33 -12.36
C LYS A 45 4.71 3.53 -11.45
N ILE A 46 3.52 3.44 -12.03
CA ILE A 46 2.23 3.41 -11.32
C ILE A 46 1.45 2.19 -11.83
N GLN A 47 0.93 1.37 -10.92
CA GLN A 47 0.10 0.19 -11.19
C GLN A 47 -1.19 0.26 -10.38
#